data_AF-A0A7X9B766-F1
#
_entry.id   AF-A0A7X9B766-F1
#
_cell.length_a   1.000
_cell.length_b   1.000
_cell.length_c   1.000
_cell.angle_alpha   90.00
_cell.angle_beta   90.00
_cell.angle_gamma   90.00
#
_symmetry.space_group_name_H-M   'P 1'
#
loop_
_entity.id
_entity.type
_entity.pdbx_description
1 polymer ?
#
loop_
_entity_poly.entity_id
_entity_poly.type
_entity_poly.pdbx_seq_one_letter_code
_entity_poly.pdbx_strand_id
1 'polypeptide(L)'
;MKRNDIRNVAIIAHVDHGKTTLVDTLLKQSGIYRENQVIIDRVMDSSDIEKERGITILAKNTAVTYKGTKINIVDTPGHADFVGEVERVLKMVNGVVVLVDAFEGAMPQTKFVLKKALELELPVVVAINKIDRPEARPE
;
A
#
# COMPACT_ATOMS: atom_id res chain seq x y z
N MET A 1 -1.05 22.32 15.00
CA MET A 1 -1.02 22.95 13.66
C MET A 1 -1.08 21.84 12.62
N LYS A 2 -2.05 21.84 11.70
CA LYS A 2 -2.20 20.77 10.70
C LYS A 2 -1.23 21.05 9.55
N ARG A 3 -0.22 20.18 9.36
CA ARG A 3 0.69 20.27 8.21
C ARG A 3 -0.05 19.85 6.93
N ASN A 4 0.06 20.67 5.89
CA ASN A 4 -0.52 20.39 4.57
C ASN A 4 0.51 19.87 3.57
N ASP A 5 1.78 19.94 3.93
CA ASP A 5 2.94 19.54 3.14
C ASP A 5 3.38 18.09 3.41
N ILE A 6 2.75 17.41 4.39
CA ILE A 6 2.98 15.99 4.68
C ILE A 6 1.65 15.23 4.73
N ARG A 7 1.63 14.06 4.10
CA ARG A 7 0.52 13.10 4.16
C ARG A 7 1.04 11.70 4.47
N ASN A 8 0.55 11.11 5.54
CA ASN A 8 0.77 9.69 5.83
C ASN A 8 -0.42 8.91 5.25
N VAL A 9 -0.18 7.93 4.40
CA VAL A 9 -1.22 7.16 3.73
C VAL A 9 -0.93 5.68 3.92
N ALA A 10 -1.92 4.91 4.36
CA ALA A 10 -1.81 3.45 4.37
C ALA A 10 -2.34 2.85 3.07
N ILE A 11 -1.71 1.78 2.57
CA ILE A 11 -2.23 1.01 1.44
C ILE A 11 -2.73 -0.35 1.93
N ILE A 12 -4.03 -0.58 1.79
CA ILE A 12 -4.73 -1.80 2.18
C ILE A 12 -4.96 -2.61 0.91
N ALA A 13 -4.49 -3.85 0.88
CA ALA A 13 -4.71 -4.76 -0.25
C ALA A 13 -4.80 -6.20 0.25
N HIS A 14 -5.51 -7.04 -0.50
CA HIS A 14 -5.41 -8.49 -0.32
C HIS A 14 -4.10 -9.01 -0.92
N VAL A 15 -3.74 -10.24 -0.56
CA VAL A 15 -2.60 -10.95 -1.17
C VAL A 15 -2.79 -10.99 -2.69
N ASP A 16 -1.70 -10.81 -3.42
CA ASP A 16 -1.66 -10.73 -4.89
C ASP A 16 -2.48 -9.61 -5.56
N HIS A 17 -3.15 -8.70 -4.85
CA HIS A 17 -3.84 -7.56 -5.49
C HIS A 17 -2.89 -6.47 -6.04
N GLY A 18 -1.57 -6.71 -6.04
CA GLY A 18 -0.57 -5.83 -6.66
C GLY A 18 -0.11 -4.64 -5.81
N LYS A 19 -0.23 -4.71 -4.48
CA LYS A 19 0.23 -3.68 -3.53
C LYS A 19 1.69 -3.31 -3.78
N THR A 20 2.56 -4.31 -3.84
CA THR A 20 4.00 -4.10 -3.95
C THR A 20 4.37 -3.51 -5.31
N THR A 21 3.75 -3.99 -6.40
CA THR A 21 3.91 -3.41 -7.75
C THR A 21 3.48 -1.95 -7.82
N LEU A 22 2.39 -1.58 -7.15
CA LEU A 22 1.91 -0.20 -7.08
C LEU A 22 2.92 0.70 -6.35
N VAL A 23 3.36 0.28 -5.17
CA VAL A 23 4.35 0.99 -4.35
C VAL A 23 5.66 1.20 -5.13
N ASP A 24 6.17 0.17 -5.78
CA ASP A 24 7.39 0.25 -6.59
C ASP A 24 7.26 1.22 -7.77
N THR A 25 6.11 1.20 -8.44
CA THR A 25 5.84 2.10 -9.56
C THR A 25 5.79 3.56 -9.09
N LEU A 26 5.17 3.83 -7.93
CA LEU A 26 5.16 5.15 -7.31
C LEU A 26 6.57 5.63 -6.96
N LEU A 27 7.42 4.74 -6.40
CA LEU A 27 8.81 5.06 -6.09
C LEU A 27 9.61 5.40 -7.35
N LYS A 28 9.45 4.61 -8.43
CA LYS A 28 10.09 4.87 -9.74
C LYS A 28 9.68 6.23 -10.30
N GLN A 29 8.38 6.53 -10.32
CA GLN A 29 7.86 7.78 -10.87
C GLN A 29 8.26 9.01 -10.06
N SER A 30 8.49 8.86 -8.75
CA SER A 30 8.85 9.97 -7.86
C SER A 30 10.27 10.51 -8.06
N GLY A 31 11.07 9.92 -8.97
CA GLY A 31 12.43 10.35 -9.26
C GLY A 31 13.43 10.10 -8.13
N ILE A 32 13.03 9.34 -7.09
CA ILE A 32 13.95 8.82 -6.05
C ILE A 32 15.00 7.90 -6.68
N TYR A 33 14.67 7.30 -7.82
CA TYR A 33 15.63 6.70 -8.74
C TYR A 33 16.46 7.80 -9.44
N ARG A 34 17.43 8.39 -8.71
CA ARG A 34 18.55 9.10 -9.35
C ARG A 34 19.49 8.06 -9.95
N GLU A 35 19.99 8.33 -11.15
CA GLU A 35 20.84 7.50 -12.03
C GLU A 35 22.11 6.87 -11.39
N ASN A 36 22.41 7.11 -10.11
CA ASN A 36 23.61 6.64 -9.41
C ASN A 36 23.35 5.70 -8.21
N GLN A 37 22.12 5.24 -7.97
CA GLN A 37 21.89 4.17 -6.99
C GLN A 37 21.99 2.81 -7.68
N VAL A 38 23.06 2.09 -7.34
CA VAL A 38 23.35 0.70 -7.73
C VAL A 38 22.07 -0.12 -7.71
N ILE A 39 21.75 -0.66 -8.88
CA ILE A 39 20.70 -1.63 -9.13
C ILE A 39 20.91 -2.80 -8.16
N ILE A 40 20.08 -2.88 -7.11
CA ILE A 40 19.79 -4.17 -6.50
C ILE A 40 18.54 -4.64 -7.23
N ASP A 41 18.78 -5.49 -8.23
CA ASP A 41 17.85 -5.89 -9.30
C ASP A 41 16.65 -6.75 -8.82
N ARG A 42 16.28 -6.69 -7.54
CA ARG A 42 15.32 -7.60 -6.90
C ARG A 42 14.75 -7.11 -5.55
N VAL A 43 14.58 -5.81 -5.34
CA VAL A 43 14.13 -5.29 -4.03
C VAL A 43 12.60 -5.24 -3.87
N MET A 44 11.93 -6.32 -4.26
CA MET A 44 10.61 -6.70 -3.73
C MET A 44 10.64 -7.93 -2.84
N ASP A 45 11.80 -8.55 -2.62
CA ASP A 45 11.91 -9.84 -1.95
C ASP A 45 13.27 -9.99 -1.25
N SER A 46 13.58 -9.14 -0.27
CA SER A 46 14.88 -9.23 0.44
C SER A 46 14.83 -9.99 1.76
N SER A 47 13.91 -10.94 1.90
CA SER A 47 14.04 -12.03 2.86
C SER A 47 13.36 -13.28 2.30
N ASP A 48 14.06 -14.42 2.29
CA ASP A 48 13.54 -15.69 1.76
C ASP A 48 12.22 -16.12 2.44
N ILE A 49 11.95 -15.60 3.64
CA ILE A 49 10.72 -15.77 4.42
C ILE A 49 9.51 -15.04 3.81
N GLU A 50 9.70 -13.83 3.26
CA GLU A 50 8.63 -13.07 2.60
C GLU A 50 8.18 -13.77 1.32
N LYS A 51 9.14 -14.30 0.54
CA LYS A 51 8.88 -15.11 -0.67
C LYS A 51 8.20 -16.43 -0.37
N GLU A 52 8.64 -17.15 0.67
CA GLU A 52 8.03 -18.43 1.05
C GLU A 52 6.59 -18.28 1.56
N ARG A 53 6.23 -17.11 2.11
CA ARG A 53 4.93 -16.90 2.79
C ARG A 53 4.00 -15.91 2.10
N GLY A 54 4.44 -15.22 1.04
CA GLY A 54 3.63 -14.22 0.33
C GLY A 54 3.22 -13.02 1.19
N ILE A 55 4.03 -12.66 2.20
CA ILE A 55 3.76 -11.56 3.14
C ILE A 55 4.87 -10.50 3.05
N THR A 56 4.54 -9.23 3.34
CA THR A 56 5.50 -8.13 3.43
C THR A 56 5.88 -7.89 4.90
N ILE A 57 7.17 -7.98 5.26
CA ILE A 57 7.68 -7.95 6.64
C ILE A 57 8.53 -6.69 6.90
N LEU A 58 9.27 -6.13 5.93
CA LEU A 58 10.14 -4.97 6.16
C LEU A 58 9.64 -3.68 5.48
N ALA A 59 9.18 -2.74 6.32
CA ALA A 59 8.84 -1.37 5.94
C ALA A 59 10.11 -0.57 5.54
N LYS A 60 10.55 -0.70 4.28
CA LYS A 60 11.49 0.26 3.68
C LYS A 60 10.77 1.61 3.51
N ASN A 61 11.43 2.69 3.91
CA ASN A 61 10.88 4.06 3.94
C ASN A 61 10.34 4.48 2.56
N THR A 62 9.06 4.24 2.34
CA THR A 62 8.39 4.50 1.07
C THR A 62 7.76 5.87 1.16
N ALA A 63 8.48 6.90 0.72
CA ALA A 63 7.93 8.24 0.65
C ALA A 63 8.11 8.80 -0.75
N VAL A 64 7.10 9.47 -1.29
CA VAL A 64 7.15 10.13 -2.60
C VAL A 64 6.83 11.61 -2.44
N THR A 65 7.43 12.47 -3.24
CA THR A 65 7.09 13.91 -3.25
C THR A 65 6.25 14.21 -4.48
N TYR A 66 5.04 14.73 -4.28
CA TYR A 66 4.14 15.10 -5.37
C TYR A 66 3.66 16.53 -5.16
N LYS A 67 3.92 17.41 -6.15
CA LYS A 67 3.49 18.82 -6.15
C LYS A 67 3.81 19.55 -4.83
N GLY A 68 5.02 19.36 -4.30
CA GLY A 68 5.47 19.98 -3.04
C GLY A 68 4.91 19.35 -1.75
N THR A 69 4.11 18.28 -1.85
CA THR A 69 3.64 17.50 -0.70
C THR A 69 4.43 16.20 -0.59
N LYS A 70 4.97 15.91 0.60
CA LYS A 70 5.60 14.62 0.91
C LYS A 70 4.54 13.62 1.34
N ILE A 71 4.40 12.53 0.60
CA ILE A 71 3.48 11.44 0.88
C ILE A 71 4.30 10.28 1.45
N ASN A 72 4.12 9.96 2.72
CA ASN A 72 4.68 8.77 3.35
C ASN A 72 3.68 7.63 3.20
N ILE A 73 4.09 6.56 2.54
CA ILE A 73 3.31 5.34 2.38
C ILE A 73 3.68 4.42 3.53
N VAL A 74 2.68 4.10 4.35
CA VAL A 74 2.81 3.19 5.49
C VAL A 74 2.21 1.87 5.10
N ASP A 75 3.01 0.82 5.13
CA ASP A 75 2.50 -0.49 4.77
C ASP A 75 1.64 -1.06 5.92
N THR A 76 0.47 -1.62 5.58
CA THR A 76 -0.39 -2.33 6.53
C THR A 76 -0.27 -3.83 6.30
N PRO A 77 -0.10 -4.64 7.37
CA PRO A 77 -0.28 -6.08 7.26
C PRO A 77 -1.71 -6.39 6.77
N GLY A 78 -1.83 -7.24 5.75
CA GLY A 78 -3.13 -7.60 5.16
C GLY A 78 -3.82 -8.78 5.84
N HIS A 79 -3.16 -9.48 6.77
CA HIS A 79 -3.67 -10.73 7.35
C HIS A 79 -4.40 -10.48 8.68
N ALA A 80 -5.48 -11.23 8.92
CA ALA A 80 -6.30 -11.14 10.13
C ALA A 80 -5.52 -11.44 11.43
N ASP A 81 -4.38 -12.12 11.32
CA ASP A 81 -3.54 -12.46 12.48
C ASP A 81 -2.79 -11.24 13.06
N PHE A 82 -2.79 -10.09 12.37
CA PHE A 82 -2.05 -8.89 12.76
C PHE A 82 -2.96 -7.71 13.11
N VAL A 83 -4.13 -7.96 13.75
CA VAL A 83 -5.12 -6.91 14.09
C VAL A 83 -4.51 -5.75 14.87
N GLY A 84 -3.70 -6.03 15.90
CA GLY A 84 -3.11 -4.99 16.75
C GLY A 84 -2.14 -4.07 15.99
N GLU A 85 -1.42 -4.62 15.01
CA GLU A 85 -0.50 -3.85 14.18
C GLU A 85 -1.25 -2.99 13.17
N VAL A 86 -2.30 -3.55 12.55
CA VAL A 86 -3.20 -2.82 11.65
C VAL A 86 -3.79 -1.60 12.37
N GLU A 87 -4.36 -1.77 13.56
CA GLU A 87 -4.95 -0.64 14.30
C GLU A 87 -3.91 0.42 14.65
N ARG A 88 -2.68 0.00 14.99
CA ARG A 88 -1.58 0.94 15.26
C ARG A 88 -1.22 1.75 14.02
N VAL A 89 -1.12 1.11 12.86
CA VAL A 89 -0.84 1.81 11.58
C VAL A 89 -1.95 2.78 11.24
N LEU A 90 -3.22 2.36 11.33
CA LEU A 90 -4.36 3.20 10.99
C LEU A 90 -4.43 4.46 11.87
N LYS A 91 -4.05 4.37 13.15
CA LYS A 91 -3.96 5.53 14.06
C LYS A 91 -2.83 6.52 13.73
N MET A 92 -1.86 6.13 12.89
CA MET A 92 -0.71 6.97 12.51
C MET A 92 -0.85 7.64 11.14
N VAL A 93 -1.86 7.26 10.34
CA VAL A 93 -2.07 7.76 8.98
C VAL A 93 -3.15 8.85 8.92
N ASN A 94 -3.13 9.62 7.84
CA ASN A 94 -4.12 10.67 7.55
C ASN A 94 -5.26 10.17 6.65
N GLY A 95 -5.10 9.00 6.03
CA GLY A 95 -6.07 8.39 5.13
C GLY A 95 -5.56 7.06 4.61
N VAL A 96 -6.42 6.33 3.92
CA VAL A 96 -6.11 4.99 3.41
C VAL A 96 -6.47 4.87 1.93
N VAL A 97 -5.65 4.11 1.20
CA VAL A 97 -5.92 3.68 -0.17
C VAL A 97 -6.24 2.19 -0.12
N VAL A 98 -7.42 1.82 -0.60
CA VAL A 98 -7.88 0.44 -0.68
C VAL A 98 -7.67 -0.05 -2.11
N LEU A 99 -6.73 -0.96 -2.28
CA LEU A 99 -6.41 -1.56 -3.56
C LEU A 99 -7.24 -2.83 -3.78
N VAL A 100 -8.03 -2.83 -4.85
CA VAL A 100 -8.97 -3.90 -5.18
C VAL A 100 -8.64 -4.43 -6.57
N ASP A 101 -8.48 -5.74 -6.72
CA ASP A 101 -8.33 -6.37 -8.02
C ASP A 101 -9.65 -6.29 -8.80
N ALA A 102 -9.60 -5.86 -10.06
CA ALA A 102 -10.78 -5.66 -10.90
C ALA A 102 -11.53 -6.97 -11.22
N PHE A 103 -10.87 -8.12 -11.14
CA PHE A 103 -11.50 -9.41 -11.37
C PHE A 103 -12.05 -10.00 -10.07
N GLU A 104 -11.20 -10.11 -9.03
CA GLU A 104 -11.55 -10.75 -7.76
C GLU A 104 -12.47 -9.89 -6.87
N GLY A 105 -12.34 -8.57 -6.95
CA GLY A 105 -13.12 -7.63 -6.15
C GLY A 105 -12.67 -7.57 -4.68
N ALA A 106 -13.57 -7.14 -3.81
CA ALA A 106 -13.24 -6.91 -2.39
C ALA A 106 -13.19 -8.21 -1.58
N MET A 107 -12.00 -8.56 -1.11
CA MET A 107 -11.73 -9.78 -0.34
C MET A 107 -11.96 -9.59 1.18
N PRO A 108 -12.20 -10.66 1.96
CA PRO A 108 -12.48 -10.57 3.41
C PRO A 108 -11.44 -9.78 4.21
N GLN A 109 -10.16 -9.96 3.88
CA GLN A 109 -9.04 -9.23 4.49
C GLN A 109 -9.15 -7.72 4.26
N THR A 110 -9.37 -7.30 3.01
CA THR A 110 -9.57 -5.89 2.65
C THR A 110 -10.79 -5.30 3.36
N LYS A 111 -11.90 -6.05 3.43
CA LYS A 111 -13.11 -5.62 4.13
C LYS A 111 -12.88 -5.41 5.63
N PHE A 112 -12.11 -6.29 6.26
CA PHE A 112 -11.78 -6.19 7.68
C PHE A 112 -11.00 -4.90 7.99
N VAL A 113 -9.92 -4.63 7.25
CA VAL A 113 -9.10 -3.44 7.48
C VAL A 113 -9.84 -2.17 7.08
N LEU A 114 -10.63 -2.19 6.00
CA LEU A 114 -11.50 -1.08 5.61
C LEU A 114 -12.50 -0.73 6.71
N LYS A 115 -13.16 -1.73 7.33
CA LYS A 115 -14.07 -1.49 8.45
C LYS A 115 -13.38 -0.75 9.59
N LYS A 116 -12.16 -1.16 9.94
CA LYS A 116 -11.34 -0.48 10.97
C LYS A 116 -10.97 0.95 10.59
N ALA A 117 -10.64 1.20 9.32
CA ALA A 117 -10.35 2.55 8.84
C ALA A 117 -11.58 3.46 8.91
N LEU A 118 -12.77 2.94 8.58
CA LEU A 118 -14.04 3.66 8.68
C LEU A 118 -14.45 3.94 10.13
N GLU A 119 -14.24 2.98 11.05
CA GLU A 119 -14.44 3.16 12.49
C GLU A 119 -13.55 4.29 13.07
N LEU A 120 -12.40 4.56 12.45
CA LEU A 120 -11.48 5.64 12.79
C LEU A 120 -11.75 6.93 12.01
N GLU A 121 -12.85 7.00 11.24
CA GLU A 121 -13.23 8.15 10.41
C GLU A 121 -12.13 8.60 9.43
N LEU A 122 -11.27 7.66 9.01
CA LEU A 122 -10.20 7.95 8.06
C LEU A 122 -10.79 8.15 6.66
N PRO A 123 -10.35 9.18 5.92
CA PRO A 123 -10.64 9.31 4.50
C PRO A 123 -10.17 8.07 3.74
N VAL A 124 -11.06 7.49 2.93
CA VAL A 124 -10.81 6.29 2.13
C VAL A 124 -10.81 6.65 0.65
N VAL A 125 -9.77 6.21 -0.07
CA VAL A 125 -9.72 6.21 -1.53
C VAL A 125 -9.70 4.77 -2.02
N VAL A 126 -10.58 4.41 -2.96
CA VAL A 126 -10.55 3.08 -3.59
C VAL A 126 -9.79 3.17 -4.90
N ALA A 127 -8.83 2.28 -5.10
CA ALA A 127 -8.07 2.12 -6.32
C ALA A 127 -8.35 0.73 -6.90
N ILE A 128 -8.89 0.69 -8.12
CA ILE A 128 -9.10 -0.57 -8.85
C ILE A 128 -7.83 -0.89 -9.62
N ASN A 129 -7.30 -2.09 -9.44
CA ASN A 129 -6.04 -2.57 -10.01
C ASN A 129 -6.26 -3.74 -10.98
N LYS A 130 -5.25 -4.03 -11.79
CA LYS A 130 -5.25 -5.09 -12.80
C LYS A 130 -6.39 -4.97 -13.83
N ILE A 131 -6.71 -3.73 -14.19
CA ILE A 131 -7.74 -3.39 -15.20
C ILE A 131 -7.33 -3.79 -16.62
N ASP A 132 -6.06 -4.14 -16.81
CA ASP A 132 -5.48 -4.65 -18.05
C ASP A 132 -5.89 -6.11 -18.34
N ARG A 133 -6.40 -6.85 -17.33
CA ARG A 133 -6.82 -8.24 -17.51
C ARG A 133 -8.07 -8.34 -18.37
N PRO A 134 -8.18 -9.31 -19.30
CA PRO A 134 -9.38 -9.51 -20.12
C PRO A 134 -10.65 -9.74 -19.31
N GLU A 135 -10.54 -10.39 -18.15
CA GLU A 135 -11.65 -10.70 -17.26
C GLU A 135 -11.95 -9.58 -16.25
N ALA A 136 -11.23 -8.46 -16.29
CA ALA A 136 -11.43 -7.35 -15.37
C ALA A 136 -12.85 -6.79 -15.45
N ARG A 137 -13.43 -6.45 -14.28
CA ARG A 137 -14.75 -5.82 -14.14
C ARG A 137 -14.59 -4.54 -13.32
N PRO A 138 -14.03 -3.47 -13.91
CA PRO A 138 -13.70 -2.25 -13.18
C PRO A 138 -14.89 -1.31 -12.92
N GLU A 139 -16.05 -1.57 -13.55
CA GLU A 139 -17.27 -0.76 -13.46
C GLU A 139 -18.12 -1.07 -12.21
#